data_AF-A0A960VXD7-F1
#
_entry.id   AF-A0A960VXD7-F1
#
_cell.length_a   1.000
_cell.length_b   1.000
_cell.length_c   1.000
_cell.angle_alpha   90.00
_cell.angle_beta   90.00
_cell.angle_gamma   90.00
#
_symmetry.space_group_name_H-M   'P 1'
#
loop_
_entity.id
_entity.type
_entity.pdbx_description
1 polymer ?
#
loop_
_entity_poly.entity_id
_entity_poly.type
_entity_poly.pdbx_seq_one_letter_code
_entity_poly.pdbx_strand_id
1 'polypeptide(L)' 'MNQKTAKLLKKYGQLKGLSEKNLKREWMSMNKMEKSKKRKEYLSILEKK' A
#
# COMPACT_ATOMS: atom_id res chain seq x y z
N MET A 1 3.20 11.21 -3.31
CA MET A 1 3.35 9.74 -3.51
C MET A 1 3.55 9.45 -4.99
N ASN A 2 4.39 8.48 -5.38
CA ASN A 2 4.57 8.15 -6.81
C ASN A 2 3.40 7.29 -7.36
N GLN A 3 3.24 7.24 -8.68
CA GLN A 3 2.17 6.47 -9.33
C GLN A 3 2.25 4.95 -9.08
N LYS A 4 3.46 4.38 -8.93
CA LYS A 4 3.65 2.94 -8.65
C LYS A 4 3.07 2.56 -7.29
N THR A 5 3.29 3.38 -6.27
CA THR A 5 2.75 3.18 -4.93
C THR A 5 1.23 3.37 -4.92
N ALA A 6 0.69 4.32 -5.68
CA ALA A 6 -0.77 4.46 -5.81
C ALA A 6 -1.42 3.19 -6.37
N LYS A 7 -0.83 2.60 -7.43
CA LYS A 7 -1.27 1.32 -8.00
C LYS A 7 -1.15 0.16 -7.00
N LEU A 8 -0.07 0.12 -6.23
CA LEU A 8 0.14 -0.89 -5.19
C LEU A 8 -0.95 -0.82 -4.11
N LEU A 9 -1.21 0.37 -3.56
CA LEU A 9 -2.25 0.57 -2.54
C LEU A 9 -3.64 0.25 -3.08
N LYS A 10 -3.92 0.58 -4.35
CA LYS A 10 -5.19 0.21 -5.00
C LYS A 10 -5.36 -1.30 -5.08
N LYS A 11 -4.36 -2.04 -5.61
CA LYS A 11 -4.40 -3.50 -5.70
C LYS A 11 -4.52 -4.16 -4.33
N TYR A 12 -3.74 -3.68 -3.36
CA TYR A 12 -3.80 -4.17 -1.98
C TYR A 12 -5.17 -3.89 -1.34
N GLY A 13 -5.71 -2.69 -1.53
CA GLY A 13 -7.04 -2.32 -1.05
C GLY A 13 -8.15 -3.18 -1.64
N GLN A 14 -8.11 -3.42 -2.95
CA GLN A 14 -9.05 -4.34 -3.62
C GLN A 14 -8.95 -5.77 -3.07
N LEU A 15 -7.74 -6.24 -2.78
CA LEU A 15 -7.53 -7.57 -2.20
C LEU A 15 -8.10 -7.70 -0.78
N LYS A 16 -7.89 -6.68 0.05
CA LYS A 16 -8.26 -6.70 1.48
C LYS A 16 -9.64 -6.09 1.78
N GLY A 17 -10.35 -5.60 0.76
CA GLY A 17 -11.61 -4.87 0.94
C GLY A 17 -11.42 -3.51 1.63
N LEU A 18 -10.23 -2.92 1.55
CA LEU A 18 -9.91 -1.64 2.18
C LEU A 18 -10.08 -0.47 1.21
N SER A 19 -10.56 0.66 1.73
CA SER A 19 -10.69 1.89 0.95
C SER A 19 -9.32 2.44 0.52
N GLU A 20 -9.14 2.62 -0.79
CA GLU A 20 -7.94 3.21 -1.38
C GLU A 20 -7.64 4.60 -0.78
N LYS A 21 -8.69 5.39 -0.47
CA LYS A 21 -8.55 6.72 0.12
C LYS A 21 -7.93 6.66 1.52
N ASN A 22 -8.34 5.67 2.33
CA ASN A 22 -7.81 5.48 3.68
C ASN A 22 -6.37 4.99 3.63
N LEU A 23 -6.06 4.03 2.76
CA LEU A 23 -4.70 3.54 2.54
C LEU A 23 -3.75 4.64 2.08
N LYS A 24 -4.21 5.54 1.19
CA LYS A 24 -3.43 6.70 0.76
C LYS A 24 -3.18 7.68 1.90
N ARG A 25 -4.17 7.92 2.78
CA ARG A 25 -4.02 8.80 3.95
C ARG A 25 -3.01 8.22 4.94
N GLU A 26 -3.16 6.95 5.30
CA GLU A 26 -2.23 6.23 6.18
C GLU A 26 -0.82 6.20 5.58
N TRP A 27 -0.72 5.99 4.27
CA TRP A 27 0.55 6.04 3.58
C TRP A 27 1.22 7.40 3.70
N MET A 28 0.47 8.50 3.59
CA MET A 28 1.05 9.84 3.68
C MET A 28 1.50 10.19 5.10
N SER A 29 0.87 9.65 6.15
CA SER A 29 1.26 9.86 7.54
C SER A 29 2.51 9.06 7.97
N MET A 30 2.90 8.03 7.22
CA MET A 30 4.09 7.23 7.53
C MET A 30 5.41 7.92 7.15
N ASN A 31 6.47 7.62 7.91
CA ASN A 31 7.84 7.99 7.58
C ASN A 31 8.44 7.06 6.48
N LYS A 32 9.67 7.36 6.04
CA LYS A 32 10.33 6.63 4.93
C LYS A 32 10.57 5.14 5.25
N MET A 33 10.94 4.81 6.49
CA MET A 33 11.21 3.44 6.90
C MET A 33 9.92 2.62 6.95
N GLU A 34 8.87 3.18 7.54
CA GLU A 34 7.54 2.57 7.63
C GLU A 34 6.96 2.30 6.23
N LYS A 35 7.05 3.28 5.32
CA LYS A 35 6.67 3.13 3.91
C LYS A 35 7.41 1.97 3.25
N SER A 36 8.71 1.84 3.50
CA SER A 36 9.52 0.75 2.93
C SER A 36 9.07 -0.62 3.45
N LYS A 37 8.84 -0.73 4.77
CA LYS A 37 8.36 -1.97 5.40
C LYS A 37 6.98 -2.38 4.88
N LYS A 38 6.00 -1.46 4.92
CA LYS A 38 4.64 -1.71 4.40
C LYS A 38 4.64 -2.02 2.91
N ARG A 39 5.51 -1.40 2.11
CA ARG A 39 5.65 -1.72 0.68
C ARG A 39 6.01 -3.19 0.46
N LYS A 40 7.04 -3.69 1.17
CA LYS A 40 7.48 -5.08 1.07
C LYS A 40 6.38 -6.03 1.49
N GLU A 41 5.69 -5.70 2.58
CA GLU A 41 4.55 -6.47 3.07
C GLU A 41 3.41 -6.55 2.04
N TYR A 42 3.00 -5.42 1.46
CA TYR A 42 1.95 -5.38 0.45
C TYR A 42 2.33 -6.14 -0.82
N LEU A 43 3.58 -6.05 -1.26
CA LEU A 43 4.08 -6.81 -2.40
C LEU A 43 4.06 -8.31 -2.11
N SER A 44 4.57 -8.75 -0.95
CA SER A 44 4.56 -10.16 -0.57
C SER A 44 3.15 -10.74 -0.49
N ILE A 45 2.19 -9.98 0.03
CA ILE A 45 0.78 -10.39 0.09
C ILE A 45 0.18 -10.52 -1.32
N LEU A 46 0.54 -9.61 -2.23
CA LEU A 46 0.05 -9.63 -3.61
C LEU A 46 0.73 -10.72 -4.46
N GLU A 47 1.96 -11.11 -4.16
CA GLU A 47 2.68 -12.20 -4.84
C GLU A 47 2.22 -13.59 -4.37
N LYS A 48 1.72 -13.69 -3.12
CA LYS A 48 1.17 -14.94 -2.57
C LYS A 48 -0.27 -15.25 -3.02
N LYS A 49 -0.82 -14.48 -3.96
CA LYS A 49 -2.18 -14.62 -4.48
C LYS A 49 -2.13 -14.91 -5.98
#